data_AF-A0A839NX82-F1
#
_entry.id   AF-A0A839NX82-F1
#
_cell.length_a   1.000
_cell.length_b   1.000
_cell.length_c   1.000
_cell.angle_alpha   90.00
_cell.angle_beta   90.00
_cell.angle_gamma   90.00
#
_symmetry.space_group_name_H-M   'P 1'
#
loop_
_entity.id
_entity.type
_entity.pdbx_description
1 polymer ?
#
loop_
_entity_poly.entity_id
_entity_poly.type
_entity_poly.pdbx_seq_one_letter_code
_entity_poly.pdbx_strand_id
1 'polypeptide(L)'
;MYRRLLLTLGLGLSISSAALCAAQAQDASELVVRLNRLENVSRQLSGQIETLQYENRQLKEQLRKFQEDVEFRFQEGKGSTAAPARKAPPPAASPPSAAPYGTNPGEGRPGKRSDAFDPEQNPNAPGAPKPLGTTQPSLPLPTGAIAESETPLRRSVPPTVADADASASDDMDLPPPGFGGPVDLSPPPARTGSIGPVEAPAGSASIAATGSGDAQADFEAAYALIRERQYEQAEMSLRQFIQSHPRDRLVPKATYWLGESYLQRNRSREAAEQFLKVSTDFANSPVAPEAMLKLGTSLHALGAKAQACATLAEVERKFPGAGAGVRQGVEREQKRARCAA
;
A
#
# COMPACT_ATOMS: atom_id res chain seq x y z
N MET A 1 62.78 -10.25 56.62
CA MET A 1 62.14 -11.38 55.90
C MET A 1 61.19 -10.86 54.80
N TYR A 2 61.66 -10.14 53.78
CA TYR A 2 60.77 -9.61 52.71
C TYR A 2 61.47 -9.47 51.34
N ARG A 3 62.36 -10.41 50.98
CA ARG A 3 63.12 -10.30 49.71
C ARG A 3 63.12 -11.57 48.84
N ARG A 4 62.23 -12.53 49.12
CA ARG A 4 62.15 -13.79 48.35
C ARG A 4 60.76 -14.13 47.79
N LEU A 5 59.79 -13.23 47.90
CA LEU A 5 58.42 -13.48 47.44
C LEU A 5 58.02 -12.56 46.27
N LEU A 6 58.88 -12.43 45.27
CA LEU A 6 58.64 -11.52 44.13
C LEU A 6 59.01 -12.12 42.76
N LEU A 7 59.07 -13.45 42.61
CA LEU A 7 59.57 -14.03 41.35
C LEU A 7 58.80 -15.21 40.73
N THR A 8 57.57 -15.55 41.17
CA THR A 8 56.87 -16.74 40.63
C THR A 8 55.43 -16.54 40.17
N LEU A 9 55.03 -15.36 39.72
CA LEU A 9 53.70 -15.18 39.09
C LEU A 9 53.74 -14.22 37.90
N GLY A 10 54.75 -14.39 37.04
CA GLY A 10 54.89 -13.69 35.75
C GLY A 10 54.41 -14.49 34.54
N LEU A 11 53.63 -15.57 34.73
CA LEU A 11 53.25 -16.48 33.64
C LEU A 11 51.73 -16.79 33.62
N GLY A 12 50.90 -15.75 33.72
CA GLY A 12 49.44 -15.89 33.67
C GLY A 12 48.72 -14.86 32.80
N LEU A 13 49.45 -14.01 32.07
CA LEU A 13 48.87 -12.85 31.38
C LEU A 13 49.23 -12.76 29.88
N SER A 14 49.38 -13.90 29.21
CA SER A 14 49.57 -13.94 27.75
C SER A 14 48.49 -14.75 27.00
N ILE A 15 47.61 -15.45 27.72
CA ILE A 15 46.58 -16.31 27.09
C ILE A 15 45.24 -15.55 26.90
N SER A 16 45.00 -14.41 27.58
CA SER A 16 43.76 -13.63 27.43
C SER A 16 43.74 -12.67 26.23
N SER A 17 44.87 -12.37 25.57
CA SER A 17 44.87 -11.45 24.42
C SER A 17 44.48 -12.11 23.09
N ALA A 18 44.54 -13.43 22.97
CA ALA A 18 44.19 -14.14 21.73
C ALA A 18 42.67 -14.26 21.52
N ALA A 19 41.88 -14.31 22.60
CA ALA A 19 40.43 -14.45 22.53
C ALA A 19 39.73 -13.15 22.08
N LEU A 20 40.33 -11.98 22.35
CA LEU A 20 39.75 -10.68 21.98
C LEU A 20 39.90 -10.37 20.47
N CYS A 21 40.94 -10.89 19.80
CA CYS A 21 41.12 -10.73 18.36
C CYS A 21 40.16 -11.60 17.52
N ALA A 22 39.79 -12.78 18.00
CA ALA A 22 38.88 -13.67 17.26
C ALA A 22 37.44 -13.13 17.20
N ALA A 23 37.00 -12.37 18.21
CA ALA A 23 35.67 -11.76 18.23
C ALA A 23 35.54 -10.58 17.26
N GLN A 24 36.58 -9.77 17.06
CA GLN A 24 36.55 -8.64 16.13
C GLN A 24 36.63 -9.06 14.64
N ALA A 25 37.23 -10.22 14.36
CA ALA A 25 37.31 -10.75 13.00
C ALA A 25 35.95 -11.25 12.47
N GLN A 26 35.04 -11.68 13.35
CA GLN A 26 33.70 -12.14 12.96
C GLN A 26 32.80 -10.98 12.53
N ASP A 27 32.88 -9.84 13.22
CA ASP A 27 32.14 -8.60 12.88
C ASP A 27 32.51 -8.04 11.50
N ALA A 28 33.80 -8.08 11.14
CA ALA A 28 34.27 -7.60 9.84
C ALA A 28 33.71 -8.45 8.68
N SER A 29 33.59 -9.77 8.88
CA SER A 29 33.02 -10.67 7.86
C SER A 29 31.51 -10.49 7.69
N GLU A 30 30.77 -10.23 8.77
CA GLU A 30 29.33 -9.94 8.70
C GLU A 30 29.04 -8.62 7.99
N LEU A 31 29.88 -7.60 8.22
CA LEU A 31 29.78 -6.32 7.52
C LEU A 31 29.96 -6.48 6.00
N VAL A 32 30.90 -7.31 5.56
CA VAL A 32 31.12 -7.59 4.13
C VAL A 32 29.92 -8.31 3.51
N VAL A 33 29.28 -9.24 4.23
CA VAL A 33 28.06 -9.92 3.76
C VAL A 33 26.88 -8.93 3.67
N ARG A 34 26.72 -8.03 4.65
CA ARG A 34 25.70 -6.97 4.62
C ARG A 34 25.92 -6.00 3.46
N LEU A 35 27.16 -5.62 3.20
CA LEU A 35 27.52 -4.73 2.10
C LEU A 35 27.22 -5.36 0.74
N ASN A 36 27.60 -6.63 0.54
CA ASN A 36 27.22 -7.38 -0.67
C ASN A 36 25.70 -7.51 -0.82
N ARG A 37 24.96 -7.69 0.28
CA ARG A 37 23.48 -7.72 0.25
C ARG A 37 22.90 -6.37 -0.15
N LEU A 38 23.44 -5.27 0.36
CA LEU A 38 23.00 -3.91 0.02
C LEU A 38 23.31 -3.57 -1.44
N GLU A 39 24.46 -3.95 -1.96
CA GLU A 39 24.81 -3.78 -3.37
C GLU A 39 23.86 -4.56 -4.29
N ASN A 40 23.52 -5.79 -3.92
CA ASN A 40 22.55 -6.60 -4.67
C ASN A 40 21.15 -6.00 -4.63
N VAL A 41 20.72 -5.44 -3.50
CA VAL A 41 19.43 -4.73 -3.40
C VAL A 41 19.45 -3.46 -4.27
N SER A 42 20.56 -2.72 -4.31
CA SER A 42 20.69 -1.53 -5.16
C SER A 42 20.56 -1.87 -6.65
N ARG A 43 21.21 -2.95 -7.11
CA ARG A 43 21.06 -3.46 -8.48
C ARG A 43 19.62 -3.89 -8.78
N GLN A 44 18.98 -4.58 -7.84
CA GLN A 44 17.59 -5.04 -7.99
C GLN A 44 16.61 -3.86 -8.07
N LEU A 45 16.74 -2.86 -7.19
CA LEU A 45 15.89 -1.67 -7.20
C LEU A 45 16.05 -0.87 -8.49
N SER A 46 17.29 -0.77 -8.99
CA SER A 46 17.56 -0.11 -10.27
C SER A 46 16.85 -0.81 -11.43
N GLY A 47 16.88 -2.14 -11.48
CA GLY A 47 16.14 -2.92 -12.49
C GLY A 47 14.61 -2.77 -12.37
N GLN A 48 14.08 -2.68 -11.16
CA GLN A 48 12.65 -2.42 -10.95
C GLN A 48 12.24 -1.02 -11.42
N ILE A 49 13.08 -0.01 -11.18
CA ILE A 49 12.84 1.36 -11.67
C ILE A 49 12.79 1.37 -13.20
N GLU A 50 13.71 0.71 -13.87
CA GLU A 50 13.71 0.63 -15.34
C GLU A 50 12.45 -0.06 -15.87
N THR A 51 12.02 -1.15 -15.21
CA THR A 51 10.79 -1.87 -15.56
C THR A 51 9.56 -0.97 -15.38
N LEU A 52 9.42 -0.31 -14.24
CA LEU A 52 8.30 0.59 -13.96
C LEU A 52 8.27 1.81 -14.89
N GLN A 53 9.44 2.32 -15.27
CA GLN A 53 9.55 3.41 -16.24
C GLN A 53 9.15 2.95 -17.65
N TYR A 54 9.48 1.70 -18.02
CA TYR A 54 9.03 1.12 -19.28
C TYR A 54 7.51 0.91 -19.31
N GLU A 55 6.94 0.33 -18.25
CA GLU A 55 5.49 0.14 -18.12
C GLU A 55 4.73 1.48 -18.16
N ASN A 56 5.23 2.50 -17.47
CA ASN A 56 4.65 3.85 -17.53
C ASN A 56 4.68 4.43 -18.95
N ARG A 57 5.78 4.23 -19.70
CA ARG A 57 5.85 4.66 -21.10
C ARG A 57 4.83 3.91 -21.96
N GLN A 58 4.68 2.60 -21.77
CA GLN A 58 3.67 1.81 -22.49
C GLN A 58 2.24 2.25 -22.17
N LEU A 59 1.90 2.44 -20.89
CA LEU A 59 0.58 2.93 -20.46
C LEU A 59 0.25 4.30 -21.06
N LYS A 60 1.22 5.22 -21.07
CA LYS A 60 1.06 6.53 -21.70
C LYS A 60 0.80 6.41 -23.20
N GLU A 61 1.49 5.52 -23.89
CA GLU A 61 1.29 5.26 -25.31
C GLU A 61 -0.08 4.64 -25.59
N GLN A 62 -0.52 3.69 -24.77
CA GLN A 62 -1.87 3.12 -24.85
C GLN A 62 -2.95 4.19 -24.65
N LEU A 63 -2.77 5.06 -23.65
CA LEU A 63 -3.71 6.14 -23.39
C LEU A 63 -3.75 7.15 -24.53
N ARG A 64 -2.61 7.44 -25.16
CA ARG A 64 -2.53 8.31 -26.33
C ARG A 64 -3.27 7.70 -27.51
N LYS A 65 -3.01 6.44 -27.84
CA LYS A 65 -3.71 5.72 -28.92
C LYS A 65 -5.21 5.65 -28.69
N PHE A 66 -5.64 5.42 -27.44
CA PHE A 66 -7.05 5.43 -27.10
C PHE A 66 -7.69 6.81 -27.31
N GLN A 67 -7.01 7.89 -26.90
CA GLN A 67 -7.48 9.25 -27.15
C GLN A 67 -7.57 9.56 -28.64
N GLU A 68 -6.59 9.12 -29.43
CA GLU A 68 -6.60 9.27 -30.90
C GLU A 68 -7.75 8.47 -31.54
N ASP A 69 -8.05 7.25 -31.09
CA ASP A 69 -9.22 6.47 -31.56
C ASP A 69 -10.55 7.14 -31.21
N VAL A 70 -10.67 7.68 -29.99
CA VAL A 70 -11.86 8.41 -29.53
C VAL A 70 -12.06 9.68 -30.36
N GLU A 71 -11.01 10.45 -30.60
CA GLU A 71 -11.07 11.68 -31.40
C GLU A 71 -11.40 11.37 -32.87
N PHE A 72 -10.80 10.32 -33.43
CA PHE A 72 -11.10 9.86 -34.79
C PHE A 72 -12.57 9.49 -34.94
N ARG A 73 -13.12 8.69 -34.01
CA ARG A 73 -14.56 8.32 -34.01
C ARG A 73 -15.47 9.53 -33.84
N PHE A 74 -15.07 10.50 -33.02
CA PHE A 74 -15.84 11.71 -32.81
C PHE A 74 -15.84 12.62 -34.06
N GLN A 75 -14.74 12.67 -34.80
CA GLN A 75 -14.63 13.40 -36.06
C GLN A 75 -15.36 12.69 -37.21
N GLU A 76 -15.29 11.37 -37.33
CA GLU A 76 -16.10 10.58 -38.27
C GLU A 76 -17.61 10.78 -38.00
N GLY A 77 -18.02 10.81 -36.73
CA GLY A 77 -19.38 11.12 -36.32
C GLY A 77 -19.84 12.54 -36.68
N LYS A 78 -18.92 13.49 -36.87
CA LYS A 78 -19.19 14.87 -37.32
C LYS A 78 -19.16 15.04 -38.84
N GLY A 79 -18.69 14.03 -39.59
CA GLY A 79 -18.70 13.98 -41.05
C GLY A 79 -20.04 13.58 -41.67
N SER A 80 -20.99 13.06 -40.88
CA SER A 80 -22.39 12.98 -41.30
C SER A 80 -23.06 14.34 -41.11
N THR A 81 -23.12 15.07 -42.21
CA THR A 81 -23.84 16.33 -42.41
C THR A 81 -25.13 16.44 -41.59
N ALA A 82 -25.28 17.61 -40.99
CA ALA A 82 -26.53 18.16 -40.46
C ALA A 82 -27.76 17.73 -41.29
N ALA A 83 -28.69 17.03 -40.64
CA ALA A 83 -30.09 17.06 -41.03
C ALA A 83 -30.72 18.33 -40.41
N PRO A 84 -31.51 19.11 -41.16
CA PRO A 84 -32.05 20.36 -40.67
C PRO A 84 -33.07 20.12 -39.54
N ALA A 85 -32.96 20.98 -38.52
CA ALA A 85 -33.94 21.09 -37.44
C ALA A 85 -35.36 21.28 -38.01
N ARG A 86 -36.22 20.29 -37.81
CA ARG A 86 -37.67 20.49 -37.93
C ARG A 86 -38.09 21.33 -36.73
N LYS A 87 -38.51 22.57 -37.00
CA LYS A 87 -39.19 23.46 -36.05
C LYS A 87 -40.35 22.71 -35.38
N ALA A 88 -40.26 22.55 -34.05
CA ALA A 88 -41.43 22.28 -33.23
C ALA A 88 -42.29 23.57 -33.14
N PRO A 89 -43.63 23.48 -33.20
CA PRO A 89 -44.50 24.65 -33.05
C PRO A 89 -44.46 25.19 -31.60
N PRO A 90 -44.70 26.49 -31.39
CA PRO A 90 -44.64 27.10 -30.06
C PRO A 90 -45.80 26.64 -29.17
N PRO A 91 -45.59 26.41 -27.86
CA PRO A 91 -46.69 26.17 -26.94
C PRO A 91 -47.48 27.47 -26.72
N ALA A 92 -48.80 27.37 -26.85
CA ALA A 92 -49.75 28.43 -26.61
C ALA A 92 -49.80 28.86 -25.12
N ALA A 93 -50.20 30.11 -24.91
CA ALA A 93 -50.31 30.79 -23.63
C ALA A 93 -51.33 30.15 -22.65
N SER A 94 -51.08 30.43 -21.37
CA SER A 94 -51.67 29.93 -20.12
C SER A 94 -53.19 30.12 -19.93
N PRO A 95 -53.75 29.57 -18.84
CA PRO A 95 -54.30 30.49 -17.83
C PRO A 95 -53.85 30.19 -16.38
N PRO A 96 -54.03 31.14 -15.44
CA PRO A 96 -53.44 31.12 -14.10
C PRO A 96 -54.41 30.64 -13.02
N SER A 97 -53.90 30.11 -11.89
CA SER A 97 -54.59 30.14 -10.59
C SER A 97 -53.62 29.66 -9.50
N ALA A 98 -52.98 30.59 -8.78
CA ALA A 98 -53.33 30.99 -7.43
C ALA A 98 -52.88 29.99 -6.35
N ALA A 99 -51.84 30.37 -5.62
CA ALA A 99 -51.60 29.86 -4.28
C ALA A 99 -52.72 30.33 -3.34
N PRO A 100 -53.01 29.53 -2.29
CA PRO A 100 -53.26 30.13 -0.99
C PRO A 100 -52.30 29.56 0.06
N TYR A 101 -51.84 30.48 0.92
CA TYR A 101 -51.22 30.19 2.21
C TYR A 101 -52.18 29.41 3.12
N GLY A 102 -51.66 28.51 3.95
CA GLY A 102 -52.36 28.08 5.18
C GLY A 102 -52.04 26.69 5.74
N THR A 103 -51.26 26.67 6.83
CA THR A 103 -51.32 25.77 8.01
C THR A 103 -50.92 24.27 7.92
N ASN A 104 -49.94 23.87 8.76
CA ASN A 104 -49.70 22.51 9.30
C ASN A 104 -50.82 22.10 10.31
N PRO A 105 -50.93 20.86 10.89
CA PRO A 105 -50.28 19.55 10.67
C PRO A 105 -51.27 18.34 10.57
N GLY A 106 -50.82 17.13 10.19
CA GLY A 106 -51.52 15.85 10.51
C GLY A 106 -51.62 14.78 9.41
N GLU A 107 -51.04 13.61 9.70
CA GLU A 107 -51.29 12.25 9.18
C GLU A 107 -51.71 11.98 7.71
N GLY A 108 -50.83 11.29 6.97
CA GLY A 108 -51.15 10.58 5.72
C GLY A 108 -50.03 9.63 5.30
N ARG A 109 -50.38 8.35 5.10
CA ARG A 109 -49.54 7.18 4.76
C ARG A 109 -48.51 7.42 3.62
N PRO A 110 -47.39 6.67 3.55
CA PRO A 110 -46.35 6.89 2.56
C PRO A 110 -46.83 6.45 1.17
N GLY A 111 -47.27 7.41 0.35
CA GLY A 111 -47.41 7.25 -1.08
C GLY A 111 -46.03 7.22 -1.73
N LYS A 112 -45.76 6.16 -2.50
CA LYS A 112 -44.54 6.01 -3.30
C LYS A 112 -44.40 7.22 -4.24
N ARG A 113 -43.25 7.88 -4.14
CA ARG A 113 -42.78 8.92 -5.07
C ARG A 113 -42.68 8.31 -6.48
N SER A 114 -43.47 8.80 -7.42
CA SER A 114 -43.60 8.26 -8.80
C SER A 114 -42.35 8.47 -9.68
N ASP A 115 -41.33 9.12 -9.12
CA ASP A 115 -40.02 9.39 -9.69
C ASP A 115 -38.96 8.34 -9.29
N ALA A 116 -39.25 7.45 -8.34
CA ALA A 116 -38.34 6.37 -7.96
C ALA A 116 -38.44 5.21 -8.96
N PHE A 117 -37.32 4.86 -9.59
CA PHE A 117 -37.20 3.72 -10.50
C PHE A 117 -37.51 2.40 -9.77
N ASP A 118 -38.52 1.67 -10.25
CA ASP A 118 -38.94 0.37 -9.72
C ASP A 118 -38.51 -0.75 -10.69
N PRO A 119 -37.45 -1.52 -10.36
CA PRO A 119 -36.84 -2.48 -11.29
C PRO A 119 -37.73 -3.67 -11.63
N GLU A 120 -38.75 -3.97 -10.83
CA GLU A 120 -39.71 -5.04 -11.14
C GLU A 120 -40.73 -4.64 -12.20
N GLN A 121 -41.03 -3.34 -12.31
CA GLN A 121 -42.02 -2.84 -13.27
C GLN A 121 -41.42 -2.56 -14.65
N ASN A 122 -40.13 -2.25 -14.73
CA ASN A 122 -39.44 -1.89 -15.98
C ASN A 122 -38.10 -2.64 -16.15
N PRO A 123 -38.13 -3.95 -16.44
CA PRO A 123 -36.92 -4.78 -16.54
C PRO A 123 -36.00 -4.44 -17.74
N ASN A 124 -36.49 -3.68 -18.72
CA ASN A 124 -35.74 -3.31 -19.93
C ASN A 124 -35.32 -1.83 -19.97
N ALA A 125 -35.47 -1.08 -18.88
CA ALA A 125 -35.07 0.32 -18.85
C ALA A 125 -33.53 0.48 -18.84
N PRO A 126 -32.99 1.57 -19.42
CA PRO A 126 -31.56 1.89 -19.32
C PRO A 126 -31.17 2.08 -17.84
N GLY A 127 -30.36 1.17 -17.29
CA GLY A 127 -29.97 1.16 -15.87
C GLY A 127 -30.59 0.02 -15.04
N ALA A 128 -31.48 -0.78 -15.60
CA ALA A 128 -31.99 -1.99 -14.94
C ALA A 128 -30.85 -3.04 -14.79
N PRO A 129 -30.66 -3.63 -13.59
CA PRO A 129 -29.63 -4.66 -13.38
C PRO A 129 -30.00 -5.92 -14.16
N LYS A 130 -29.16 -6.31 -15.12
CA LYS A 130 -29.30 -7.59 -15.83
C LYS A 130 -28.69 -8.72 -14.98
N PRO A 131 -29.37 -9.87 -14.83
CA PRO A 131 -28.75 -11.03 -14.23
C PRO A 131 -27.60 -11.50 -15.14
N LEU A 132 -26.38 -11.44 -14.62
CA LEU A 132 -25.23 -12.11 -15.23
C LEU A 132 -25.51 -13.61 -15.15
N GLY A 133 -25.48 -14.28 -16.31
CA GLY A 133 -25.83 -15.69 -16.43
C GLY A 133 -25.11 -16.55 -15.40
N THR A 134 -25.82 -17.53 -14.85
CA THR A 134 -25.25 -18.51 -13.93
C THR A 134 -24.17 -19.30 -14.66
N THR A 135 -22.90 -19.03 -14.38
CA THR A 135 -21.84 -19.97 -14.69
C THR A 135 -22.00 -21.16 -13.74
N GLN A 136 -22.06 -22.37 -14.29
CA GLN A 136 -22.03 -23.59 -13.49
C GLN A 136 -20.74 -23.60 -12.67
N PRO A 137 -20.81 -23.89 -11.35
CA PRO A 137 -19.60 -24.07 -10.57
C PRO A 137 -18.83 -25.29 -11.08
N SER A 138 -17.52 -25.15 -11.22
CA SER A 138 -16.61 -26.22 -11.63
C SER A 138 -16.72 -27.41 -10.68
N LEU A 139 -16.77 -28.62 -11.25
CA LEU A 139 -16.75 -29.88 -10.49
C LEU A 139 -15.47 -29.98 -9.63
N PRO A 140 -15.55 -30.58 -8.41
CA PRO A 140 -14.38 -30.81 -7.59
C PRO A 140 -13.45 -31.87 -8.22
N LEU A 141 -12.14 -31.59 -8.18
CA LEU A 141 -11.08 -32.48 -8.64
C LEU A 141 -11.14 -33.83 -7.91
N PRO A 142 -11.12 -34.98 -8.61
CA PRO A 142 -11.02 -36.27 -7.96
C PRO A 142 -9.66 -36.41 -7.30
N THR A 143 -9.66 -36.57 -5.98
CA THR A 143 -8.50 -37.02 -5.23
C THR A 143 -8.46 -38.54 -5.36
N GLY A 144 -7.52 -39.06 -6.16
CA GLY A 144 -7.43 -40.49 -6.40
C GLY A 144 -6.10 -40.92 -7.00
N ALA A 145 -5.30 -41.56 -6.15
CA ALA A 145 -4.40 -42.68 -6.43
C ALA A 145 -3.22 -42.48 -7.40
N ILE A 146 -2.05 -42.47 -6.76
CA ILE A 146 -0.75 -43.03 -7.18
C ILE A 146 -0.90 -44.28 -8.07
N ALA A 147 -0.28 -44.28 -9.25
CA ALA A 147 0.27 -45.49 -9.90
C ALA A 147 1.25 -45.10 -11.01
N GLU A 148 2.40 -45.79 -11.00
CA GLU A 148 3.56 -45.66 -11.87
C GLU A 148 3.27 -45.99 -13.34
N SER A 149 4.02 -45.39 -14.28
CA SER A 149 4.64 -46.14 -15.40
C SER A 149 5.51 -45.24 -16.28
N GLU A 150 6.61 -45.83 -16.71
CA GLU A 150 7.77 -45.26 -17.41
C GLU A 150 7.52 -45.03 -18.91
N THR A 151 8.13 -44.00 -19.52
CA THR A 151 9.12 -44.06 -20.64
C THR A 151 9.23 -42.73 -21.42
N PRO A 152 10.43 -42.33 -21.89
CA PRO A 152 10.64 -41.03 -22.52
C PRO A 152 10.68 -41.10 -24.06
N LEU A 153 10.00 -40.16 -24.73
CA LEU A 153 10.19 -39.92 -26.16
C LEU A 153 11.10 -38.69 -26.37
N ARG A 154 12.29 -38.98 -26.91
CA ARG A 154 13.24 -38.00 -27.45
C ARG A 154 12.62 -37.27 -28.64
N ARG A 155 12.90 -35.96 -28.76
CA ARG A 155 12.85 -35.26 -30.06
C ARG A 155 14.09 -34.39 -30.25
N SER A 156 14.72 -34.68 -31.37
CA SER A 156 15.98 -34.22 -31.97
C SER A 156 15.90 -32.82 -32.58
N VAL A 157 17.03 -32.10 -32.56
CA VAL A 157 17.29 -30.91 -33.41
C VAL A 157 18.64 -31.10 -34.13
N PRO A 158 18.75 -30.80 -35.44
CA PRO A 158 19.95 -31.04 -36.25
C PRO A 158 20.93 -29.83 -36.29
N PRO A 159 22.16 -30.01 -36.84
CA PRO A 159 23.28 -29.09 -36.71
C PRO A 159 23.53 -28.24 -37.97
N THR A 160 24.40 -27.23 -37.92
CA THR A 160 25.51 -26.99 -38.88
C THR A 160 26.25 -25.64 -38.68
N VAL A 161 27.59 -25.72 -38.66
CA VAL A 161 28.66 -24.88 -39.26
C VAL A 161 28.77 -23.39 -38.91
N ALA A 162 29.93 -22.71 -38.88
CA ALA A 162 31.34 -23.04 -39.09
C ALA A 162 32.21 -21.88 -38.54
N ASP A 163 33.50 -22.20 -38.50
CA ASP A 163 34.73 -21.53 -38.09
C ASP A 163 34.94 -20.05 -38.50
N ALA A 164 35.71 -19.34 -37.67
CA ALA A 164 36.71 -18.36 -38.13
C ALA A 164 37.80 -18.13 -37.07
N ASP A 165 39.05 -18.29 -37.54
CA ASP A 165 40.37 -18.06 -36.96
C ASP A 165 40.57 -16.74 -36.20
N ALA A 166 41.43 -16.77 -35.17
CA ALA A 166 42.79 -16.17 -35.24
C ALA A 166 43.44 -16.01 -33.84
N SER A 167 44.30 -16.99 -33.52
CA SER A 167 45.70 -16.87 -33.08
C SER A 167 46.22 -15.75 -32.15
N ALA A 168 46.92 -16.26 -31.12
CA ALA A 168 48.15 -15.79 -30.45
C ALA A 168 48.00 -14.83 -29.26
N SER A 169 48.64 -15.03 -28.10
CA SER A 169 49.53 -16.07 -27.57
C SER A 169 49.69 -15.85 -26.05
N ASP A 170 50.28 -16.84 -25.37
CA ASP A 170 51.01 -16.77 -24.09
C ASP A 170 50.35 -17.32 -22.81
N ASP A 171 50.82 -18.54 -22.47
CA ASP A 171 51.21 -19.04 -21.14
C ASP A 171 50.14 -19.38 -20.08
N MET A 172 49.79 -20.68 -19.97
CA MET A 172 50.31 -21.58 -18.91
C MET A 172 49.56 -22.92 -18.84
N ASP A 173 50.35 -23.99 -18.88
CA ASP A 173 50.00 -25.40 -18.63
C ASP A 173 49.33 -25.62 -17.27
N LEU A 174 48.15 -26.27 -17.24
CA LEU A 174 47.61 -27.05 -16.12
C LEU A 174 46.43 -27.92 -16.63
N PRO A 175 46.43 -29.26 -16.41
CA PRO A 175 45.33 -30.13 -16.85
C PRO A 175 44.05 -29.92 -16.02
N PRO A 176 42.84 -29.95 -16.62
CA PRO A 176 41.61 -29.81 -15.87
C PRO A 176 41.29 -31.10 -15.07
N PRO A 177 40.91 -31.02 -13.78
CA PRO A 177 40.32 -32.17 -13.10
C PRO A 177 38.93 -32.46 -13.68
N GLY A 178 38.72 -33.72 -14.06
CA GLY A 178 37.48 -34.20 -14.65
C GLY A 178 36.28 -34.01 -13.71
N PHE A 179 35.29 -33.25 -14.17
CA PHE A 179 33.95 -33.27 -13.60
C PHE A 179 33.16 -34.42 -14.24
N GLY A 180 33.05 -35.52 -13.51
CA GLY A 180 32.32 -36.71 -13.94
C GLY A 180 32.02 -37.63 -12.77
N GLY A 181 31.14 -37.19 -11.86
CA GLY A 181 30.59 -38.03 -10.80
C GLY A 181 29.26 -37.46 -10.30
N PRO A 182 28.24 -38.29 -10.01
CA PRO A 182 26.94 -37.83 -9.53
C PRO A 182 27.07 -37.22 -8.13
N VAL A 183 26.47 -36.04 -7.94
CA VAL A 183 26.39 -35.34 -6.65
C VAL A 183 25.38 -36.07 -5.76
N ASP A 184 25.85 -36.61 -4.63
CA ASP A 184 25.01 -37.23 -3.59
C ASP A 184 24.24 -36.14 -2.81
N LEU A 185 22.90 -36.23 -2.84
CA LEU A 185 21.97 -35.31 -2.17
C LEU A 185 21.41 -35.90 -0.87
N SER A 186 22.26 -36.52 -0.06
CA SER A 186 21.89 -36.96 1.28
C SER A 186 21.92 -35.78 2.28
N PRO A 187 20.82 -35.43 2.96
CA PRO A 187 20.81 -34.34 3.94
C PRO A 187 21.61 -34.72 5.20
N PRO A 188 22.42 -33.81 5.79
CA PRO A 188 23.15 -34.10 7.02
C PRO A 188 22.20 -34.19 8.22
N PRO A 189 22.51 -35.01 9.24
CA PRO A 189 21.65 -35.17 10.41
C PRO A 189 21.58 -33.89 11.25
N ALA A 190 20.37 -33.58 11.70
CA ALA A 190 20.03 -32.47 12.57
C ALA A 190 20.86 -32.50 13.86
N ARG A 191 21.67 -31.46 14.10
CA ARG A 191 22.31 -31.22 15.39
C ARG A 191 21.29 -30.54 16.31
N THR A 192 20.75 -31.29 17.25
CA THR A 192 20.06 -30.75 18.43
C THR A 192 21.08 -30.05 19.34
N GLY A 193 21.18 -28.73 19.21
CA GLY A 193 21.84 -27.87 20.18
C GLY A 193 20.84 -27.39 21.23
N SER A 194 21.10 -27.71 22.49
CA SER A 194 20.40 -27.18 23.67
C SER A 194 20.59 -25.67 23.76
N ILE A 195 19.50 -24.90 23.71
CA ILE A 195 19.48 -23.46 23.95
C ILE A 195 18.88 -23.25 25.36
N GLY A 196 19.69 -22.74 26.30
CA GLY A 196 19.16 -22.10 27.50
C GLY A 196 18.42 -20.81 27.13
N PRO A 197 17.64 -20.21 28.04
CA PRO A 197 16.89 -18.99 27.71
C PRO A 197 17.87 -17.83 27.56
N VAL A 198 18.07 -17.39 26.31
CA VAL A 198 18.82 -16.17 25.99
C VAL A 198 17.80 -15.11 25.59
N GLU A 199 17.75 -14.04 26.37
CA GLU A 199 16.98 -12.83 26.11
C GLU A 199 17.43 -12.22 24.77
N ALA A 200 16.47 -11.92 23.89
CA ALA A 200 16.73 -11.49 22.52
C ALA A 200 17.24 -10.04 22.45
N PRO A 201 18.29 -9.73 21.66
CA PRO A 201 18.63 -8.35 21.34
C PRO A 201 17.69 -7.84 20.23
N ALA A 202 17.11 -6.67 20.47
CA ALA A 202 16.33 -5.92 19.49
C ALA A 202 17.24 -5.43 18.34
N GLY A 203 16.92 -5.81 17.09
CA GLY A 203 17.58 -5.24 15.92
C GLY A 203 17.33 -6.03 14.63
N SER A 204 16.64 -5.39 13.68
CA SER A 204 16.27 -5.88 12.33
C SER A 204 15.03 -6.78 12.28
N ALA A 205 13.86 -6.18 12.51
CA ALA A 205 12.58 -6.79 12.15
C ALA A 205 12.42 -6.76 10.62
N SER A 206 12.44 -7.94 10.00
CA SER A 206 11.89 -8.14 8.66
C SER A 206 10.40 -7.84 8.71
N ILE A 207 9.94 -6.84 7.94
CA ILE A 207 8.57 -6.29 7.99
C ILE A 207 7.49 -7.27 7.46
N ALA A 208 7.88 -8.48 7.05
CA ALA A 208 6.96 -9.45 6.48
C ALA A 208 6.09 -10.19 7.54
N ALA A 209 6.37 -10.04 8.84
CA ALA A 209 5.67 -10.80 9.88
C ALA A 209 5.43 -10.01 11.19
N THR A 210 5.24 -8.69 11.13
CA THR A 210 4.84 -7.92 12.33
C THR A 210 3.35 -8.03 12.66
N GLY A 211 2.65 -9.05 12.17
CA GLY A 211 1.31 -9.39 12.63
C GLY A 211 1.45 -10.32 13.81
N SER A 212 1.77 -9.78 14.99
CA SER A 212 1.86 -10.58 16.21
C SER A 212 0.51 -11.19 16.61
N GLY A 213 -0.57 -10.77 15.92
CA GLY A 213 -1.95 -11.03 16.28
C GLY A 213 -2.43 -10.09 17.39
N ASP A 214 -1.52 -9.40 18.06
CA ASP A 214 -1.81 -8.37 19.05
C ASP A 214 -1.92 -7.00 18.35
N ALA A 215 -3.14 -6.49 18.32
CA ALA A 215 -3.44 -5.19 17.75
C ALA A 215 -2.61 -4.06 18.38
N GLN A 216 -2.34 -4.12 19.68
CA GLN A 216 -1.61 -3.05 20.34
C GLN A 216 -0.13 -3.05 19.90
N ALA A 217 0.53 -4.20 19.89
CA ALA A 217 1.91 -4.32 19.44
C ALA A 217 2.07 -3.92 17.97
N ASP A 218 1.15 -4.36 17.10
CA ASP A 218 1.18 -4.06 15.67
C ASP A 218 1.01 -2.54 15.43
N PHE A 219 0.12 -1.88 16.18
CA PHE A 219 -0.04 -0.42 16.12
C PHE A 219 1.18 0.33 16.66
N GLU A 220 1.78 -0.12 17.77
CA GLU A 220 2.96 0.50 18.36
C GLU A 220 4.17 0.44 17.42
N ALA A 221 4.36 -0.68 16.72
CA ALA A 221 5.36 -0.81 15.67
C ALA A 221 5.12 0.19 14.53
N ALA A 222 3.87 0.31 14.06
CA ALA A 222 3.51 1.29 13.04
C ALA A 222 3.76 2.74 13.50
N TYR A 223 3.46 3.03 14.77
CA TYR A 223 3.64 4.35 15.36
C TYR A 223 5.13 4.71 15.57
N ALA A 224 5.99 3.72 15.84
CA ALA A 224 7.43 3.92 15.91
C ALA A 224 7.99 4.49 14.59
N LEU A 225 7.53 3.97 13.45
CA LEU A 225 7.93 4.47 12.12
C LEU A 225 7.58 5.94 11.91
N ILE A 226 6.45 6.40 12.44
CA ILE A 226 6.06 7.82 12.39
C ILE A 226 7.02 8.68 13.20
N ARG A 227 7.41 8.22 14.40
CA ARG A 227 8.39 8.93 15.25
C ARG A 227 9.76 9.04 14.58
N GLU A 228 10.13 8.03 13.81
CA GLU A 228 11.33 7.99 12.97
C GLU A 228 11.18 8.75 11.65
N ARG A 229 10.02 9.36 11.38
CA ARG A 229 9.67 10.08 10.15
C ARG A 229 9.69 9.22 8.88
N GLN A 230 9.60 7.90 9.03
CA GLN A 230 9.53 6.94 7.93
C GLN A 230 8.08 6.79 7.46
N TYR A 231 7.49 7.87 6.93
CA TYR A 231 6.06 7.95 6.63
C TYR A 231 5.59 6.95 5.57
N GLU A 232 6.47 6.54 4.65
CA GLU A 232 6.16 5.51 3.65
C GLU A 232 6.02 4.11 4.27
N GLN A 233 6.94 3.75 5.18
CA GLN A 233 6.84 2.49 5.92
C GLN A 233 5.67 2.51 6.90
N ALA A 234 5.45 3.66 7.57
CA ALA A 234 4.31 3.86 8.45
C ALA A 234 2.99 3.70 7.70
N GLU A 235 2.85 4.24 6.49
CA GLU A 235 1.67 4.05 5.64
C GLU A 235 1.37 2.56 5.41
N MET A 236 2.37 1.78 5.00
CA MET A 236 2.19 0.34 4.78
C MET A 236 1.79 -0.39 6.05
N SER A 237 2.48 -0.12 7.17
CA SER A 237 2.23 -0.76 8.46
C SER A 237 0.85 -0.40 9.03
N LEU A 238 0.43 0.86 8.96
CA LEU A 238 -0.90 1.30 9.40
C LEU A 238 -2.02 0.73 8.53
N ARG A 239 -1.83 0.66 7.20
CA ARG A 239 -2.79 0.02 6.30
C ARG A 239 -2.93 -1.46 6.61
N GLN A 240 -1.84 -2.14 6.92
CA GLN A 240 -1.87 -3.53 7.35
C GLN A 240 -2.64 -3.68 8.66
N PHE A 241 -2.34 -2.84 9.66
CA PHE A 241 -3.04 -2.83 10.95
C PHE A 241 -4.57 -2.67 10.79
N ILE A 242 -5.02 -1.71 9.98
CA ILE A 242 -6.45 -1.46 9.74
C ILE A 242 -7.12 -2.67 9.05
N GLN A 243 -6.40 -3.38 8.19
CA GLN A 243 -6.90 -4.56 7.49
C GLN A 243 -6.94 -5.81 8.38
N SER A 244 -5.91 -6.02 9.20
CA SER A 244 -5.81 -7.18 10.10
C SER A 244 -6.67 -7.02 11.36
N HIS A 245 -6.89 -5.79 11.82
CA HIS A 245 -7.59 -5.49 13.08
C HIS A 245 -8.79 -4.54 12.90
N PRO A 246 -9.75 -4.79 11.97
CA PRO A 246 -10.75 -3.81 11.56
C PRO A 246 -11.76 -3.40 12.64
N ARG A 247 -11.86 -4.15 13.74
CA ARG A 247 -12.79 -3.89 14.86
C ARG A 247 -12.09 -3.41 16.13
N ASP A 248 -10.77 -3.25 16.09
CA ASP A 248 -10.01 -2.84 17.26
C ASP A 248 -10.28 -1.37 17.64
N ARG A 249 -10.16 -1.04 18.93
CA ARG A 249 -10.37 0.31 19.44
C ARG A 249 -9.32 1.32 18.95
N LEU A 250 -8.16 0.85 18.49
CA LEU A 250 -7.08 1.66 17.94
C LEU A 250 -7.27 1.98 16.45
N VAL A 251 -8.22 1.37 15.75
CA VAL A 251 -8.48 1.65 14.31
C VAL A 251 -8.69 3.14 14.01
N PRO A 252 -9.48 3.91 14.79
CA PRO A 252 -9.61 5.34 14.56
C PRO A 252 -8.28 6.09 14.68
N LYS A 253 -7.46 5.71 15.67
CA LYS A 253 -6.13 6.30 15.90
C LYS A 253 -5.17 5.93 14.78
N ALA A 254 -5.17 4.68 14.32
CA ALA A 254 -4.38 4.23 13.18
C ALA A 254 -4.76 4.94 11.87
N THR A 255 -6.07 5.08 11.62
CA THR A 255 -6.58 5.81 10.45
C THR A 255 -6.19 7.29 10.49
N TYR A 256 -6.22 7.91 11.68
CA TYR A 256 -5.72 9.28 11.87
C TYR A 256 -4.24 9.40 11.52
N TRP A 257 -3.40 8.52 12.07
CA TRP A 257 -1.96 8.52 11.79
C TRP A 257 -1.62 8.17 10.33
N LEU A 258 -2.48 7.42 9.65
CA LEU A 258 -2.36 7.16 8.23
C LEU A 258 -2.59 8.45 7.44
N GLY A 259 -3.62 9.23 7.80
CA GLY A 259 -3.85 10.57 7.27
C GLY A 259 -2.68 11.53 7.53
N GLU A 260 -2.11 11.53 8.73
CA GLU A 260 -0.92 12.34 9.06
C GLU A 260 0.28 11.93 8.21
N SER A 261 0.51 10.63 8.02
CA SER A 261 1.58 10.12 7.15
C SER A 261 1.40 10.60 5.71
N TYR A 262 0.16 10.67 5.20
CA TYR A 262 -0.14 11.24 3.89
C TYR A 262 0.18 12.74 3.83
N LEU A 263 -0.23 13.53 4.83
CA LEU A 263 0.09 14.96 4.87
C LEU A 263 1.59 15.24 4.84
N GLN A 264 2.37 14.47 5.59
CA GLN A 264 3.83 14.64 5.63
C GLN A 264 4.50 14.35 4.27
N ARG A 265 3.84 13.56 3.42
CA ARG A 265 4.28 13.26 2.05
C ARG A 265 3.65 14.19 1.00
N ASN A 266 3.00 15.28 1.40
CA ASN A 266 2.24 16.20 0.52
C ASN A 266 1.07 15.54 -0.23
N ARG A 267 0.55 14.41 0.27
CA ARG A 267 -0.58 13.66 -0.30
C ARG A 267 -1.90 14.10 0.35
N SER A 268 -2.25 15.36 0.14
CA SER A 268 -3.38 16.00 0.84
C SER A 268 -4.75 15.42 0.50
N ARG A 269 -4.91 14.81 -0.68
CA ARG A 269 -6.18 14.19 -1.11
C ARG A 269 -6.45 12.92 -0.31
N GLU A 270 -5.47 12.02 -0.27
CA GLU A 270 -5.55 10.78 0.48
C GLU A 270 -5.65 11.05 1.98
N ALA A 271 -4.95 12.07 2.48
CA ALA A 271 -5.09 12.52 3.85
C ALA A 271 -6.53 12.94 4.18
N ALA A 272 -7.15 13.77 3.33
CA ALA A 272 -8.52 14.23 3.53
C ALA A 272 -9.51 13.04 3.59
N GLU A 273 -9.34 12.02 2.77
CA GLU A 273 -10.17 10.81 2.81
C GLU A 273 -10.07 10.08 4.15
N GLN A 274 -8.84 9.90 4.67
CA GLN A 274 -8.65 9.22 5.96
C GLN A 274 -9.21 10.04 7.13
N PHE A 275 -8.98 11.36 7.14
CA PHE A 275 -9.50 12.22 8.20
C PHE A 275 -11.03 12.36 8.15
N LEU A 276 -11.62 12.40 6.95
CA LEU A 276 -13.06 12.35 6.78
C LEU A 276 -13.61 11.08 7.43
N LYS A 277 -13.04 9.92 7.09
CA LYS A 277 -13.42 8.62 7.66
C LYS A 277 -13.38 8.64 9.19
N VAL A 278 -12.33 9.21 9.79
CA VAL A 278 -12.24 9.32 11.26
C VAL A 278 -13.31 10.23 11.84
N SER A 279 -13.58 11.38 11.20
CA SER A 279 -14.58 12.33 11.67
C SER A 279 -16.03 11.88 11.46
N THR A 280 -16.31 10.98 10.51
CA THR A 280 -17.65 10.47 10.20
C THR A 280 -17.92 9.13 10.84
N ASP A 281 -17.07 8.14 10.58
CA ASP A 281 -17.30 6.74 10.94
C ASP A 281 -16.92 6.49 12.40
N PHE A 282 -15.96 7.28 12.91
CA PHE A 282 -15.43 7.19 14.26
C PHE A 282 -15.68 8.46 15.07
N ALA A 283 -16.81 9.14 14.88
CA ALA A 283 -17.14 10.43 15.50
C ALA A 283 -17.06 10.43 17.05
N ASN A 284 -17.31 9.30 17.72
CA ASN A 284 -17.22 9.21 19.18
C ASN A 284 -15.78 8.99 19.70
N SER A 285 -14.80 8.83 18.80
CA SER A 285 -13.41 8.62 19.17
C SER A 285 -12.77 9.92 19.68
N PRO A 286 -11.87 9.85 20.68
CA PRO A 286 -11.18 11.04 21.18
C PRO A 286 -10.34 11.78 20.12
N VAL A 287 -9.94 11.09 19.04
CA VAL A 287 -9.17 11.69 17.93
C VAL A 287 -10.06 12.34 16.86
N ALA A 288 -11.38 12.13 16.90
CA ALA A 288 -12.30 12.64 15.87
C ALA A 288 -12.31 14.17 15.71
N PRO A 289 -12.28 14.98 16.79
CA PRO A 289 -12.20 16.44 16.66
C PRO A 289 -10.91 16.89 15.99
N GLU A 290 -9.79 16.25 16.34
CA GLU A 290 -8.47 16.55 15.76
C GLU A 290 -8.43 16.11 14.28
N ALA A 291 -9.00 14.96 13.94
CA ALA A 291 -9.14 14.52 12.56
C ALA A 291 -9.97 15.50 11.72
N MET A 292 -11.08 16.03 12.25
CA MET A 292 -11.90 17.00 11.52
C MET A 292 -11.17 18.34 11.28
N LEU A 293 -10.38 18.80 12.26
CA LEU A 293 -9.45 19.91 12.06
C LEU A 293 -8.46 19.59 10.93
N LYS A 294 -7.83 18.41 10.97
CA LYS A 294 -6.87 17.99 9.95
C LYS A 294 -7.49 17.85 8.57
N LEU A 295 -8.73 17.39 8.46
CA LEU A 295 -9.51 17.40 7.21
C LEU A 295 -9.61 18.83 6.65
N GLY A 296 -9.94 19.81 7.49
CA GLY A 296 -9.94 21.23 7.10
C GLY A 296 -8.58 21.69 6.57
N THR A 297 -7.48 21.29 7.23
CA THR A 297 -6.12 21.61 6.76
C THR A 297 -5.76 20.94 5.43
N SER A 298 -6.15 19.67 5.24
CA SER A 298 -5.96 18.94 3.99
C SER A 298 -6.74 19.58 2.85
N LEU A 299 -8.00 19.97 3.07
CA LEU A 299 -8.82 20.68 2.09
C LEU A 299 -8.24 22.04 1.72
N HIS A 300 -7.70 22.77 2.70
CA HIS A 300 -7.02 24.03 2.45
C HIS A 300 -5.77 23.83 1.58
N ALA A 301 -4.96 22.80 1.86
CA ALA A 301 -3.79 22.43 1.08
C ALA A 301 -4.13 21.99 -0.35
N LEU A 302 -5.32 21.43 -0.58
CA LEU A 302 -5.86 21.12 -1.91
C LEU A 302 -6.38 22.35 -2.68
N GLY A 303 -6.40 23.53 -2.05
CA GLY A 303 -6.96 24.76 -2.63
C GLY A 303 -8.47 24.89 -2.47
N ALA A 304 -9.13 23.90 -1.86
CA ALA A 304 -10.57 23.88 -1.64
C ALA A 304 -10.98 24.73 -0.43
N LYS A 305 -10.67 26.04 -0.46
CA LYS A 305 -10.80 26.95 0.69
C LYS A 305 -12.23 27.04 1.24
N ALA A 306 -13.24 27.11 0.37
CA ALA A 306 -14.63 27.18 0.80
C ALA A 306 -15.05 25.92 1.59
N GLN A 307 -14.65 24.73 1.11
CA GLN A 307 -14.90 23.46 1.80
C GLN A 307 -14.11 23.36 3.10
N ALA A 308 -12.87 23.83 3.13
CA ALA A 308 -12.06 23.89 4.34
C ALA A 308 -12.73 24.75 5.41
N CYS A 309 -13.19 25.95 5.08
CA CYS A 309 -13.89 26.84 6.00
C CYS A 309 -15.19 26.24 6.55
N ALA A 310 -16.00 25.65 5.67
CA ALA A 310 -17.22 24.96 6.09
C ALA A 310 -16.93 23.80 7.04
N THR A 311 -15.89 23.00 6.75
CA THR A 311 -15.48 21.87 7.60
C THR A 311 -14.99 22.35 8.95
N LEU A 312 -14.14 23.39 8.99
CA LEU A 312 -13.59 23.95 10.21
C LEU A 312 -14.68 24.57 11.10
N ALA A 313 -15.68 25.25 10.52
CA ALA A 313 -16.82 25.77 11.26
C ALA A 313 -17.68 24.66 11.90
N GLU A 314 -17.77 23.50 11.26
CA GLU A 314 -18.56 22.38 11.77
C GLU A 314 -17.89 21.64 12.95
N VAL A 315 -16.57 21.83 13.17
CA VAL A 315 -15.84 21.20 14.29
C VAL A 315 -16.45 21.58 15.63
N GLU A 316 -16.75 22.87 15.85
CA GLU A 316 -17.31 23.34 17.12
C GLU A 316 -18.75 22.87 17.34
N ARG A 317 -19.53 22.73 16.26
CA ARG A 317 -20.91 22.22 16.30
C ARG A 317 -20.97 20.73 16.58
N LYS A 318 -20.13 19.93 15.90
CA LYS A 318 -20.11 18.47 16.07
C LYS A 318 -19.37 18.00 17.30
N PHE A 319 -18.34 18.74 17.70
CA PHE A 319 -17.46 18.38 18.81
C PHE A 319 -17.41 19.50 19.85
N PRO A 320 -18.53 19.79 20.56
CA PRO A 320 -18.57 20.84 21.57
C PRO A 320 -17.60 20.59 22.74
N GLY A 321 -17.23 19.33 22.97
CA GLY A 321 -16.22 18.91 23.96
C GLY A 321 -14.77 18.90 23.43
N ALA A 322 -14.49 19.45 22.25
CA ALA A 322 -13.15 19.45 21.69
C ALA A 322 -12.14 20.16 22.61
N GLY A 323 -10.97 19.54 22.78
CA GLY A 323 -9.88 20.08 23.59
C GLY A 323 -9.46 21.48 23.14
N ALA A 324 -8.92 22.29 24.06
CA ALA A 324 -8.52 23.67 23.78
C ALA A 324 -7.52 23.78 22.61
N GLY A 325 -6.60 22.82 22.48
CA GLY A 325 -5.65 22.77 21.36
C GLY A 325 -6.30 22.59 19.99
N VAL A 326 -7.37 21.78 19.91
CA VAL A 326 -8.14 21.60 18.66
C VAL A 326 -8.87 22.88 18.31
N ARG A 327 -9.56 23.51 19.27
CA ARG A 327 -10.26 24.79 19.07
C ARG A 327 -9.31 25.90 18.60
N GLN A 328 -8.17 26.07 19.28
CA GLN A 328 -7.14 27.02 18.88
C GLN A 328 -6.56 26.68 17.49
N GLY A 329 -6.45 25.39 17.15
CA GLY A 329 -6.06 24.91 15.84
C GLY A 329 -7.05 25.33 14.75
N VAL A 330 -8.35 25.15 15.01
CA VAL A 330 -9.43 25.56 14.09
C VAL A 330 -9.36 27.05 13.82
N GLU A 331 -9.28 27.90 14.86
CA GLU A 331 -9.20 29.35 14.69
C GLU A 331 -7.97 29.77 13.85
N ARG A 332 -6.81 29.16 14.10
CA ARG A 332 -5.60 29.43 13.33
C ARG A 332 -5.77 29.05 11.87
N GLU A 333 -6.35 27.90 11.59
CA GLU A 333 -6.52 27.40 10.23
C GLU A 333 -7.63 28.16 9.48
N GLN A 334 -8.68 28.61 10.16
CA GLN A 334 -9.67 29.54 9.59
C GLN A 334 -9.03 30.87 9.18
N LYS A 335 -8.16 31.44 10.03
CA LYS A 335 -7.40 32.65 9.71
C LYS A 335 -6.45 32.44 8.52
N ARG A 336 -5.75 31.30 8.47
CA ARG A 336 -4.87 30.93 7.34
C ARG A 336 -5.67 30.75 6.04
N ALA A 337 -6.83 30.12 6.13
CA ALA A 337 -7.73 29.90 5.01
C ALA A 337 -8.48 31.17 4.57
N ARG A 338 -8.41 32.25 5.36
CA ARG A 338 -9.18 33.50 5.18
C ARG A 338 -10.68 33.23 5.10
N CYS A 339 -11.17 32.41 6.03
CA CYS A 339 -12.60 32.17 6.16
C CYS A 339 -13.32 33.48 6.49
N ALA A 340 -14.49 33.68 5.89
CA ALA A 340 -15.37 34.78 6.29
C ALA A 340 -15.80 34.53 7.75
N ALA A 341 -15.63 35.55 8.58
CA ALA A 341 -16.05 35.55 9.97
C ALA A 341 -17.57 35.70 10.09
#